data_AF-A0A497BXD4-F1
#
_entry.id   AF-A0A497BXD4-F1
#
_cell.length_a   1.000
_cell.length_b   1.000
_cell.length_c   1.000
_cell.angle_alpha   90.00
_cell.angle_beta   90.00
_cell.angle_gamma   90.00
#
_symmetry.space_group_name_H-M   'P 1'
#
loop_
_entity.id
_entity.type
_entity.pdbx_description
1 polymer ?
#
loop_
_entity_poly.entity_id
_entity_poly.type
_entity_poly.pdbx_seq_one_letter_code
_entity_poly.pdbx_strand_id
1 'polypeptide(L)'
;MANNKKCVVASFDVGIKNLAFCVLEYDSTADCGSQFPIQAWRCVDVTDKSGIGERICEGHKKNGDKCINGARIMTDEDAAFCGVHNPDKKRYIPKESTKVKSLSYETLGNAFMDELDSHSDLWNKVDHIIIEQQFNKNRRMIFLSAMIFSYFIALQRDPNCKITRVKFASSRNKLKVYGECGGPEITERPRKGAKDHRKWLAPKHCEWLARNDKELSYFRRYPRKKDDLADSFLQGADYLFHECRAVKRTKQKKRAPKRPKKKKRKPRKKNYK
;
A
#
# COMPACT_ATOMS: atom_id res chain seq x y z
N MET A 1 -21.70 -14.20 21.31
CA MET A 1 -20.30 -13.79 21.09
C MET A 1 -20.25 -12.88 19.87
N ALA A 2 -19.72 -11.66 19.98
CA ALA A 2 -19.66 -10.75 18.83
C ALA A 2 -18.61 -11.28 17.86
N ASN A 3 -19.05 -11.78 16.71
CA ASN A 3 -18.17 -12.28 15.65
C ASN A 3 -17.30 -11.11 15.16
N ASN A 4 -16.09 -11.01 15.72
CA ASN A 4 -15.14 -9.93 15.43
C ASN A 4 -14.36 -10.33 14.17
N LYS A 5 -15.08 -10.50 13.05
CA LYS A 5 -14.46 -10.88 11.77
C LYS A 5 -13.42 -9.80 11.42
N LYS A 6 -12.14 -10.18 11.45
CA LYS A 6 -11.03 -9.32 11.04
C LYS A 6 -11.18 -9.07 9.53
N CYS A 7 -11.18 -7.80 9.14
CA CYS A 7 -11.23 -7.38 7.75
C CYS A 7 -9.80 -7.34 7.21
N VAL A 8 -9.55 -8.06 6.12
CA VAL A 8 -8.26 -8.07 5.42
C VAL A 8 -8.36 -7.16 4.20
N VAL A 9 -7.39 -6.25 4.04
CA VAL A 9 -7.34 -5.28 2.94
C VAL A 9 -6.07 -5.50 2.12
N ALA A 10 -6.19 -5.53 0.79
CA ALA A 10 -5.05 -5.31 -0.10
C ALA A 10 -5.08 -3.85 -0.59
N SER A 11 -3.98 -3.14 -0.35
CA SER A 11 -3.82 -1.73 -0.70
C SER A 11 -2.73 -1.58 -1.76
N PHE A 12 -3.10 -1.04 -2.91
CA PHE A 12 -2.24 -0.88 -4.07
C PHE A 12 -1.81 0.58 -4.27
N ASP A 13 -0.51 0.77 -4.46
CA ASP A 13 0.09 1.95 -5.09
C ASP A 13 0.66 1.55 -6.47
N VAL A 14 0.16 2.20 -7.52
CA VAL A 14 0.30 1.71 -8.90
C VAL A 14 1.48 2.34 -9.58
N GLY A 15 2.48 1.52 -9.90
CA GLY A 15 3.64 1.87 -10.71
C GLY A 15 4.04 0.72 -11.63
N ILE A 16 4.66 1.01 -12.77
CA ILE A 16 5.15 -0.06 -13.67
C ILE A 16 6.41 -0.71 -13.12
N LYS A 17 7.39 0.11 -12.72
CA LYS A 17 8.65 -0.38 -12.14
C LYS A 17 8.57 -0.67 -10.64
N ASN A 18 7.50 -0.18 -10.01
CA ASN A 18 7.27 -0.19 -8.56
C ASN A 18 5.78 -0.43 -8.31
N LEU A 19 5.20 -1.53 -8.80
CA LEU A 19 3.85 -1.91 -8.38
C LEU A 19 3.95 -2.35 -6.92
N ALA A 20 3.46 -1.51 -6.02
CA ALA A 20 3.51 -1.78 -4.59
C ALA A 20 2.15 -2.19 -4.06
N PHE A 21 2.10 -3.26 -3.28
CA PHE A 21 0.91 -3.63 -2.55
C PHE A 21 1.23 -4.12 -1.15
N CYS A 22 0.30 -3.85 -0.24
CA CYS A 22 0.37 -4.27 1.14
C CYS A 22 -0.96 -4.92 1.55
N VAL A 23 -0.90 -6.15 2.05
CA VAL A 23 -2.05 -6.89 2.57
C VAL A 23 -2.03 -6.84 4.08
N LEU A 24 -3.03 -6.18 4.66
CA LEU A 24 -3.07 -5.75 6.05
C LEU A 24 -4.36 -6.19 6.74
N GLU A 25 -4.25 -6.43 8.03
CA GLU A 25 -5.37 -6.53 8.96
C GLU A 25 -5.41 -5.33 9.92
N TYR A 26 -6.45 -5.25 10.74
CA TYR A 26 -6.50 -4.28 11.84
C TYR A 26 -6.92 -4.92 13.15
N ASP A 27 -6.05 -4.81 14.15
CA ASP A 27 -6.30 -5.23 15.51
C ASP A 27 -6.41 -4.03 16.44
N SER A 28 -7.66 -3.61 16.71
CA SER A 28 -7.93 -2.47 17.58
C SER A 28 -7.54 -2.65 19.05
N THR A 29 -7.18 -3.88 19.45
CA THR A 29 -6.76 -4.19 20.83
C THR A 29 -5.25 -4.27 20.99
N ALA A 30 -4.53 -4.37 19.87
CA ALA A 30 -3.07 -4.36 19.87
C ALA A 30 -2.50 -2.97 20.15
N ASP A 31 -1.24 -2.96 20.59
CA ASP A 31 -0.44 -1.75 20.71
C ASP A 31 -0.18 -1.13 19.33
N CYS A 32 0.12 0.16 19.28
CA CYS A 32 0.22 0.91 18.03
C CYS A 32 1.26 0.36 17.02
N GLY A 33 2.25 -0.42 17.47
CA GLY A 33 3.26 -1.05 16.60
C GLY A 33 2.82 -2.38 15.99
N SER A 34 1.69 -2.93 16.46
CA SER A 34 1.15 -4.23 16.05
C SER A 34 -0.33 -4.13 15.65
N GLN A 35 -0.87 -2.91 15.54
CA GLN A 35 -2.26 -2.64 15.17
C GLN A 35 -2.59 -3.04 13.73
N PHE A 36 -1.57 -3.11 12.86
CA PHE A 36 -1.74 -3.42 11.44
C PHE A 36 -0.89 -4.63 11.04
N PRO A 37 -1.24 -5.86 11.47
CA PRO A 37 -0.51 -7.05 11.06
C PRO A 37 -0.42 -7.17 9.54
N ILE A 38 0.78 -7.46 9.04
CA ILE A 38 1.09 -7.52 7.61
C ILE A 38 1.13 -8.98 7.15
N GLN A 39 0.24 -9.35 6.23
CA GLN A 39 0.24 -10.67 5.60
C GLN A 39 1.21 -10.76 4.43
N ALA A 40 1.33 -9.69 3.65
CA ALA A 40 2.24 -9.59 2.52
C ALA A 40 2.55 -8.13 2.20
N TRP A 41 3.79 -7.84 1.82
CA TRP A 41 4.19 -6.50 1.41
C TRP A 41 5.24 -6.56 0.31
N ARG A 42 4.88 -6.13 -0.89
CA ARG A 42 5.71 -6.30 -2.09
C ARG A 42 5.78 -5.00 -2.87
N CYS A 43 6.87 -4.85 -3.62
CA CYS A 43 7.07 -3.77 -4.58
C CYS A 43 7.88 -4.31 -5.75
N VAL A 44 7.17 -4.59 -6.84
CA VAL A 44 7.64 -5.40 -7.96
C VAL A 44 7.78 -4.56 -9.23
N ASP A 45 8.76 -4.94 -10.06
CA ASP A 45 8.89 -4.41 -11.42
C ASP A 45 8.15 -5.37 -12.36
N VAL A 46 6.94 -5.01 -12.77
CA VAL A 46 6.09 -5.87 -13.63
C VAL A 46 6.71 -6.18 -14.99
N THR A 47 7.76 -5.46 -15.37
CA THR A 47 8.48 -5.68 -16.63
C THR A 47 9.73 -6.56 -16.46
N ASP A 48 10.07 -6.93 -15.23
CA ASP A 48 11.23 -7.75 -14.92
C ASP A 48 10.85 -9.21 -14.66
N LYS A 49 10.61 -9.96 -15.73
CA LYS A 49 10.29 -11.40 -15.66
C LYS A 49 11.39 -12.27 -15.04
N SER A 50 12.62 -11.75 -14.87
CA SER A 50 13.73 -12.52 -14.29
C SER A 50 13.85 -12.38 -12.77
N GLY A 51 13.12 -11.44 -12.15
CA GLY A 51 13.23 -11.14 -10.72
C GLY A 51 14.59 -10.55 -10.27
N ILE A 52 15.54 -10.37 -11.20
CA ILE A 52 16.89 -9.87 -10.91
C ILE A 52 16.89 -8.50 -10.23
N GLY A 53 15.95 -7.62 -10.61
CA GLY A 53 15.79 -6.29 -10.04
C GLY A 53 15.32 -6.28 -8.58
N GLU A 54 14.87 -7.44 -8.06
CA GLU A 54 14.55 -7.64 -6.65
C GLU A 54 15.76 -8.03 -5.81
N ARG A 55 16.86 -8.45 -6.43
CA ARG A 55 18.13 -8.70 -5.73
C ARG A 55 18.86 -7.37 -5.52
N ILE A 56 19.54 -7.26 -4.39
CA ILE A 56 20.40 -6.10 -4.08
C ILE A 56 21.81 -6.44 -4.49
N CYS A 57 22.49 -5.48 -5.07
CA CYS A 57 23.89 -5.60 -5.40
C CYS A 57 24.75 -5.97 -4.18
N GLU A 58 25.53 -7.03 -4.31
CA GLU A 58 26.43 -7.53 -3.25
C GLU A 58 27.77 -6.77 -3.19
N GLY A 59 28.06 -5.95 -4.20
CA GLY A 59 29.23 -5.06 -4.19
C GLY A 59 29.20 -3.96 -3.11
N HIS A 60 30.35 -3.34 -2.90
CA HIS A 60 30.55 -2.22 -1.95
C HIS A 60 30.88 -0.93 -2.70
N LYS A 61 30.46 0.20 -2.13
CA LYS A 61 30.84 1.53 -2.61
C LYS A 61 32.32 1.80 -2.28
N LYS A 62 32.90 2.83 -2.92
CA LYS A 62 34.29 3.27 -2.68
C LYS A 62 34.59 3.59 -1.21
N ASN A 63 33.60 4.03 -0.44
CA ASN A 63 33.74 4.35 0.98
C ASN A 63 33.54 3.14 1.91
N GLY A 64 33.46 1.91 1.38
CA GLY A 64 33.28 0.67 2.14
C GLY A 64 31.82 0.30 2.43
N ASP A 65 30.87 1.22 2.27
CA ASP A 65 29.46 0.93 2.50
C ASP A 65 28.89 -0.09 1.52
N LYS A 66 27.96 -0.94 1.97
CA LYS A 66 27.20 -1.82 1.09
C LYS A 66 26.46 -1.04 -0.01
N CYS A 67 26.43 -1.61 -1.22
CA CYS A 67 25.62 -1.05 -2.30
C CYS A 67 24.14 -1.19 -2.00
N ILE A 68 23.35 -0.20 -2.46
CA ILE A 68 21.88 -0.18 -2.34
C ILE A 68 21.18 -0.18 -3.70
N ASN A 69 21.95 -0.44 -4.77
CA ASN A 69 21.40 -0.56 -6.12
C ASN A 69 20.75 -1.94 -6.29
N GLY A 70 19.64 -1.98 -7.04
CA GLY A 70 19.13 -3.26 -7.55
C GLY A 70 20.12 -3.89 -8.52
N ALA A 71 20.14 -5.22 -8.56
CA ALA A 71 21.00 -5.98 -9.44
C ALA A 71 20.51 -5.92 -10.90
N ARG A 72 21.46 -6.10 -11.81
CA ARG A 72 21.26 -6.21 -13.27
C ARG A 72 22.12 -7.34 -13.86
N ILE A 73 22.90 -8.01 -13.03
CA ILE A 73 23.79 -9.12 -13.35
C ILE A 73 23.54 -10.21 -12.30
N MET A 74 23.35 -11.44 -12.75
CA MET A 74 23.47 -12.64 -11.95
C MET A 74 24.69 -13.39 -12.46
N THR A 75 25.58 -13.77 -11.55
CA THR A 75 26.73 -14.61 -11.90
C THR A 75 26.31 -16.08 -11.92
N ASP A 76 27.19 -16.94 -12.44
CA ASP A 76 26.96 -18.38 -12.45
C ASP A 76 26.88 -18.98 -11.03
N GLU A 77 27.44 -18.28 -10.03
CA GLU A 77 27.38 -18.62 -8.59
C GLU A 77 26.16 -18.00 -7.86
N ASP A 78 25.14 -17.52 -8.58
CA ASP A 78 23.92 -16.88 -8.04
C ASP A 78 24.14 -15.55 -7.27
N ALA A 79 25.35 -14.97 -7.36
CA ALA A 79 25.64 -13.65 -6.81
C ALA A 79 25.08 -12.52 -7.70
N ALA A 80 24.54 -11.49 -7.05
CA ALA A 80 23.79 -10.42 -7.73
C ALA A 80 24.53 -9.08 -7.69
N PHE A 81 24.75 -8.46 -8.86
CA PHE A 81 25.49 -7.19 -8.98
C PHE A 81 24.75 -6.14 -9.80
N CYS A 82 24.92 -4.87 -9.44
CA CYS A 82 24.51 -3.76 -10.31
C CYS A 82 25.56 -3.54 -11.42
N GLY A 83 25.19 -2.83 -12.49
CA GLY A 83 26.10 -2.61 -13.61
C GLY A 83 27.42 -1.89 -13.27
N VAL A 84 27.46 -1.11 -12.18
CA VAL A 84 28.69 -0.43 -11.71
C VAL A 84 29.65 -1.41 -11.02
N HIS A 85 29.11 -2.39 -10.29
CA HIS A 85 29.87 -3.40 -9.57
C HIS A 85 29.93 -4.72 -10.35
N ASN A 86 29.97 -4.64 -11.67
CA ASN A 86 30.13 -5.81 -12.51
C ASN A 86 31.51 -6.47 -12.22
N PRO A 87 31.55 -7.72 -11.72
CA PRO A 87 32.80 -8.36 -11.34
C PRO A 87 33.68 -8.72 -12.56
N ASP A 88 33.07 -8.93 -13.72
CA ASP A 88 33.78 -9.21 -14.97
C ASP A 88 32.98 -8.65 -16.15
N LYS A 89 33.41 -7.49 -16.67
CA LYS A 89 32.75 -6.80 -17.79
C LYS A 89 32.81 -7.55 -19.12
N LYS A 90 33.72 -8.52 -19.27
CA LYS A 90 33.82 -9.35 -20.49
C LYS A 90 32.86 -10.53 -20.42
N ARG A 91 32.70 -11.13 -19.23
CA ARG A 91 31.83 -12.29 -19.01
C ARG A 91 30.37 -11.91 -18.82
N TYR A 92 30.09 -10.84 -18.07
CA TYR A 92 28.74 -10.48 -17.68
C TYR A 92 28.28 -9.18 -18.33
N ILE A 93 27.21 -9.25 -19.10
CA ILE A 93 26.57 -8.07 -19.70
C ILE A 93 25.37 -7.69 -18.82
N PRO A 94 25.33 -6.47 -18.25
CA PRO A 94 24.19 -6.06 -17.43
C PRO A 94 22.90 -6.02 -18.24
N LYS A 95 21.83 -6.65 -17.73
CA LYS A 95 20.49 -6.59 -18.31
C LYS A 95 20.08 -5.13 -18.54
N GLU A 96 19.66 -4.79 -19.75
CA GLU A 96 19.18 -3.44 -20.05
C GLU A 96 17.91 -3.10 -19.26
N SER A 97 17.79 -1.83 -18.86
CA SER A 97 16.55 -1.37 -18.23
C SER A 97 15.46 -1.27 -19.28
N THR A 98 14.35 -1.97 -19.07
CA THR A 98 13.19 -1.90 -19.96
C THR A 98 12.72 -0.45 -20.13
N LYS A 99 12.71 0.02 -21.38
CA LYS A 99 12.21 1.34 -21.74
C LYS A 99 10.69 1.35 -21.67
N VAL A 100 10.14 1.59 -20.47
CA VAL A 100 8.68 1.56 -20.20
C VAL A 100 7.86 2.39 -21.22
N LYS A 101 8.42 3.50 -21.72
CA LYS A 101 7.72 4.36 -22.67
C LYS A 101 7.46 3.71 -24.04
N SER A 102 8.24 2.69 -24.42
CA SER A 102 8.07 1.98 -25.70
C SER A 102 7.13 0.77 -25.61
N LEU A 103 6.69 0.39 -24.41
CA LEU A 103 5.76 -0.72 -24.24
C LEU A 103 4.34 -0.30 -24.63
N SER A 104 3.63 -1.18 -25.33
CA SER A 104 2.21 -1.00 -25.65
C SER A 104 1.35 -1.17 -24.39
N TYR A 105 0.13 -0.63 -24.43
CA TYR A 105 -0.85 -0.83 -23.36
C TYR A 105 -1.22 -2.30 -23.18
N GLU A 106 -1.26 -3.06 -24.27
CA GLU A 106 -1.52 -4.51 -24.24
C GLU A 106 -0.39 -5.26 -23.53
N THR A 107 0.87 -5.02 -23.88
CA THR A 107 2.01 -5.66 -23.22
C THR A 107 2.07 -5.34 -21.73
N LEU A 108 1.87 -4.06 -21.37
CA LEU A 108 1.81 -3.64 -19.97
C LEU A 108 0.61 -4.27 -19.26
N GLY A 109 -0.54 -4.34 -19.92
CA GLY A 109 -1.75 -4.90 -19.36
C GLY A 109 -1.60 -6.38 -19.04
N ASN A 110 -1.11 -7.18 -19.99
CA ASN A 110 -0.83 -8.60 -19.78
C ASN A 110 0.19 -8.81 -18.66
N ALA A 111 1.27 -8.02 -18.63
CA ALA A 111 2.26 -8.12 -17.56
C ALA A 111 1.68 -7.82 -16.16
N PHE A 112 0.73 -6.88 -16.05
CA PHE A 112 0.02 -6.65 -14.80
C PHE A 112 -0.92 -7.80 -14.44
N MET A 113 -1.61 -8.40 -15.41
CA MET A 113 -2.48 -9.54 -15.16
C MET A 113 -1.67 -10.76 -14.70
N ASP A 114 -0.56 -11.07 -15.36
CA ASP A 114 0.38 -12.13 -14.97
C ASP A 114 0.84 -11.95 -13.51
N GLU A 115 1.20 -10.71 -13.14
CA GLU A 115 1.66 -10.37 -11.79
C GLU A 115 0.54 -10.48 -10.73
N LEU A 116 -0.70 -10.16 -11.08
CA LEU A 116 -1.84 -10.36 -10.19
C LEU A 116 -2.16 -11.85 -10.04
N ASP A 117 -2.14 -12.63 -11.12
CA ASP A 117 -2.44 -14.06 -11.10
C ASP A 117 -1.42 -14.86 -10.29
N SER A 118 -0.14 -14.46 -10.31
CA SER A 118 0.92 -15.08 -9.49
C SER A 118 0.69 -14.95 -7.98
N HIS A 119 -0.26 -14.10 -7.57
CA HIS A 119 -0.65 -13.86 -6.17
C HIS A 119 -2.10 -14.28 -5.87
N SER A 120 -2.75 -15.08 -6.73
CA SER A 120 -4.14 -15.52 -6.58
C SER A 120 -4.49 -16.10 -5.20
N ASP A 121 -3.61 -16.94 -4.62
CA ASP A 121 -3.78 -17.50 -3.27
C ASP A 121 -3.84 -16.43 -2.16
N LEU A 122 -3.15 -15.31 -2.35
CA LEU A 122 -3.20 -14.18 -1.44
C LEU A 122 -4.55 -13.46 -1.54
N TRP A 123 -5.07 -13.27 -2.75
CA TRP A 123 -6.33 -12.58 -2.99
C TRP A 123 -7.54 -13.30 -2.39
N ASN A 124 -7.50 -14.64 -2.34
CA ASN A 124 -8.53 -15.47 -1.68
C ASN A 124 -8.72 -15.14 -0.19
N LYS A 125 -7.74 -14.49 0.44
CA LYS A 125 -7.77 -14.11 1.87
C LYS A 125 -8.26 -12.68 2.08
N VAL A 126 -8.45 -11.89 1.03
CA VAL A 126 -8.74 -10.46 1.10
C VAL A 126 -10.24 -10.19 1.10
N ASP A 127 -10.70 -9.30 1.99
CA ASP A 127 -12.10 -8.84 2.02
C ASP A 127 -12.29 -7.59 1.15
N HIS A 128 -11.33 -6.67 1.15
CA HIS A 128 -11.43 -5.40 0.43
C HIS A 128 -10.14 -5.08 -0.36
N ILE A 129 -10.32 -4.56 -1.58
CA ILE A 129 -9.26 -4.02 -2.42
C ILE A 129 -9.37 -2.50 -2.45
N ILE A 130 -8.26 -1.81 -2.17
CA ILE A 130 -8.16 -0.36 -2.35
C ILE A 130 -6.98 -0.01 -3.26
N ILE A 131 -7.21 0.94 -4.16
CA ILE A 131 -6.22 1.37 -5.17
C ILE A 131 -6.03 2.88 -5.04
N GLU A 132 -4.80 3.38 -5.00
CA GLU A 132 -4.55 4.82 -4.91
C GLU A 132 -5.10 5.56 -6.13
N GLN A 133 -5.89 6.60 -5.89
CA GLN A 133 -6.42 7.45 -6.95
C GLN A 133 -5.30 8.23 -7.63
N GLN A 134 -5.09 7.94 -8.92
CA GLN A 134 -4.04 8.54 -9.74
C GLN A 134 -4.36 9.97 -10.14
N PHE A 135 -3.31 10.79 -10.33
CA PHE A 135 -3.46 12.15 -10.84
C PHE A 135 -4.01 12.14 -12.27
N ASN A 136 -5.02 12.97 -12.56
CA ASN A 136 -5.81 12.95 -13.79
C ASN A 136 -5.00 13.09 -15.11
N LYS A 137 -3.78 13.65 -15.08
CA LYS A 137 -2.92 13.75 -16.26
C LYS A 137 -2.05 12.51 -16.51
N ASN A 138 -1.93 11.60 -15.54
CA ASN A 138 -1.11 10.40 -15.66
C ASN A 138 -1.87 9.24 -16.34
N ARG A 139 -2.13 9.39 -17.64
CA ARG A 139 -2.99 8.47 -18.42
C ARG A 139 -2.58 7.01 -18.31
N ARG A 140 -1.27 6.72 -18.32
CA ARG A 140 -0.77 5.33 -18.19
C ARG A 140 -1.09 4.73 -16.83
N MET A 141 -0.85 5.45 -15.74
CA MET A 141 -1.19 4.91 -14.41
C MET A 141 -2.70 4.81 -14.20
N ILE A 142 -3.49 5.72 -14.77
CA ILE A 142 -4.96 5.63 -14.75
C ILE A 142 -5.44 4.36 -15.47
N PHE A 143 -4.87 4.07 -16.65
CA PHE A 143 -5.19 2.83 -17.37
C PHE A 143 -4.85 1.59 -16.54
N LEU A 144 -3.64 1.52 -15.98
CA LEU A 144 -3.19 0.38 -15.19
C LEU A 144 -3.98 0.22 -13.88
N SER A 145 -4.31 1.32 -13.21
CA SER A 145 -5.15 1.27 -12.01
C SER A 145 -6.57 0.80 -12.32
N ALA A 146 -7.12 1.15 -13.49
CA ALA A 146 -8.40 0.63 -13.98
C ALA A 146 -8.33 -0.85 -14.36
N MET A 147 -7.17 -1.36 -14.82
CA MET A 147 -6.97 -2.79 -15.05
C MET A 147 -6.97 -3.59 -13.75
N ILE A 148 -6.22 -3.15 -12.73
CA ILE A 148 -6.24 -3.77 -11.40
C ILE A 148 -7.67 -3.75 -10.84
N PHE A 149 -8.36 -2.62 -10.96
CA PHE A 149 -9.76 -2.51 -10.53
C PHE A 149 -10.64 -3.55 -11.24
N SER A 150 -10.56 -3.62 -12.58
CA SER A 150 -11.35 -4.55 -13.38
C SER A 150 -11.04 -6.02 -13.08
N TYR A 151 -9.77 -6.36 -12.83
CA TYR A 151 -9.33 -7.71 -12.43
C TYR A 151 -10.06 -8.16 -11.16
N PHE A 152 -10.02 -7.36 -10.11
CA PHE A 152 -10.68 -7.71 -8.86
C PHE A 152 -12.21 -7.71 -8.96
N ILE A 153 -12.80 -6.80 -9.75
CA ILE A 153 -14.24 -6.84 -10.06
C ILE A 153 -14.62 -8.16 -10.75
N ALA A 154 -13.79 -8.67 -11.65
CA ALA A 154 -14.03 -9.96 -12.30
C ALA A 154 -14.01 -11.11 -11.26
N LEU A 155 -13.03 -11.12 -10.35
CA LEU A 155 -12.98 -12.10 -9.26
C LEU A 155 -14.22 -12.03 -8.35
N GLN A 156 -14.75 -10.83 -8.05
CA GLN A 156 -15.98 -10.68 -7.25
C GLN A 156 -17.21 -11.35 -7.85
N ARG A 157 -17.19 -11.71 -9.15
CA ARG A 157 -18.31 -12.38 -9.80
C ARG A 157 -18.39 -13.86 -9.45
N ASP A 158 -17.31 -14.47 -8.96
CA ASP A 158 -17.34 -15.81 -8.39
C ASP A 158 -18.14 -15.77 -7.06
N PRO A 159 -19.20 -16.59 -6.91
CA PRO A 159 -19.98 -16.68 -5.67
C PRO A 159 -19.14 -17.02 -4.42
N ASN A 160 -17.99 -17.67 -4.60
CA ASN A 160 -17.09 -18.04 -3.51
C ASN A 160 -16.04 -16.96 -3.20
N CYS A 161 -16.00 -15.87 -3.97
CA CYS A 161 -15.04 -14.80 -3.76
C CYS A 161 -15.26 -14.12 -2.41
N LYS A 162 -14.17 -13.99 -1.63
CA LYS A 162 -14.19 -13.28 -0.34
C LYS A 162 -14.24 -11.75 -0.51
N ILE A 163 -13.79 -11.24 -1.67
CA ILE A 163 -13.68 -9.80 -1.91
C ILE A 163 -15.09 -9.21 -2.01
N THR A 164 -15.45 -8.35 -1.07
CA THR A 164 -16.76 -7.68 -1.01
C THR A 164 -16.69 -6.22 -1.46
N ARG A 165 -15.49 -5.65 -1.62
CA ARG A 165 -15.33 -4.25 -2.04
C ARG A 165 -14.05 -4.04 -2.83
N VAL A 166 -14.17 -3.33 -3.95
CA VAL A 166 -13.04 -2.79 -4.72
C VAL A 166 -13.28 -1.30 -4.90
N LYS A 167 -12.33 -0.43 -4.50
CA LYS A 167 -12.50 1.02 -4.66
C LYS A 167 -11.19 1.78 -4.83
N PHE A 168 -11.30 2.98 -5.39
CA PHE A 168 -10.22 3.97 -5.33
C PHE A 168 -10.20 4.70 -3.98
N ALA A 169 -9.00 4.89 -3.42
CA ALA A 169 -8.76 5.60 -2.18
C ALA A 169 -8.00 6.91 -2.44
N SER A 170 -8.32 7.94 -1.65
CA SER A 170 -7.65 9.24 -1.78
C SER A 170 -6.31 9.25 -1.04
N SER A 171 -5.29 9.78 -1.67
CA SER A 171 -3.95 9.98 -1.08
C SER A 171 -3.86 11.08 -0.03
N ARG A 172 -4.96 11.82 0.23
CA ARG A 172 -4.94 13.01 1.10
C ARG A 172 -4.70 12.69 2.57
N ASN A 173 -5.27 11.60 3.08
CA ASN A 173 -5.34 11.35 4.52
C ASN A 173 -4.34 10.31 5.02
N LYS A 174 -3.67 9.55 4.15
CA LYS A 174 -2.80 8.42 4.52
C LYS A 174 -1.73 8.69 5.59
N LEU A 175 -1.30 9.95 5.79
CA LEU A 175 -0.33 10.31 6.83
C LEU A 175 -0.96 10.56 8.22
N LYS A 176 -2.27 10.79 8.30
CA LYS A 176 -2.97 11.14 9.55
C LYS A 176 -3.02 9.98 10.53
N VAL A 177 -3.14 8.75 10.02
CA VAL A 177 -3.21 7.52 10.82
C VAL A 177 -2.05 7.42 11.82
N TYR A 178 -0.86 7.93 11.48
CA TYR A 178 0.29 7.98 12.39
C TYR A 178 -0.02 8.70 13.70
N GLY A 179 -0.50 9.94 13.63
CA GLY A 179 -0.85 10.72 14.82
C GLY A 179 -2.08 10.15 15.54
N GLU A 180 -3.05 9.62 14.79
CA GLU A 180 -4.26 9.01 15.36
C GLU A 180 -3.99 7.70 16.11
N CYS A 181 -2.91 7.00 15.76
CA CYS A 181 -2.38 5.84 16.47
C CYS A 181 -1.39 6.21 17.60
N GLY A 182 -1.18 7.51 17.87
CA GLY A 182 -0.29 7.99 18.94
C GLY A 182 1.19 8.04 18.55
N GLY A 183 1.49 8.20 17.25
CA GLY A 183 2.84 8.44 16.77
C GLY A 183 3.46 9.68 17.44
N PRO A 184 4.73 9.62 17.87
CA PRO A 184 5.42 10.75 18.49
C PRO A 184 5.59 11.92 17.52
N GLU A 185 5.80 13.11 18.04
CA GLU A 185 6.12 14.27 17.20
C GLU A 185 7.49 14.08 16.52
N ILE A 186 7.58 14.40 15.23
CA ILE A 186 8.84 14.39 14.49
C ILE A 186 9.47 15.78 14.61
N THR A 187 10.51 15.87 15.43
CA THR A 187 11.21 17.13 15.76
C THR A 187 12.20 17.60 14.68
N GLU A 188 12.45 16.77 13.67
CA GLU A 188 13.37 17.09 12.58
C GLU A 188 12.83 18.19 11.66
N ARG A 189 13.73 19.07 11.18
CA ARG A 189 13.35 20.22 10.35
C ARG A 189 12.57 19.81 9.10
N PRO A 190 11.44 20.48 8.79
CA PRO A 190 10.67 20.22 7.58
C PRO A 190 11.50 20.42 6.31
N ARG A 191 11.13 19.69 5.24
CA ARG A 191 11.70 19.92 3.92
C ARG A 191 11.09 21.19 3.30
N LYS A 192 11.86 21.89 2.44
CA LYS A 192 11.45 23.17 1.82
C LYS A 192 10.08 23.12 1.13
N GLY A 193 9.69 21.98 0.55
CA GLY A 193 8.40 21.81 -0.14
C GLY A 193 7.45 20.87 0.62
N ALA A 194 6.15 21.22 0.67
CA ALA A 194 5.14 20.39 1.32
C ALA A 194 5.07 18.96 0.74
N LYS A 195 5.19 18.81 -0.58
CA LYS A 195 5.20 17.50 -1.24
C LYS A 195 6.44 16.68 -0.83
N ASP A 196 7.61 17.30 -0.88
CA ASP A 196 8.87 16.64 -0.51
C ASP A 196 8.91 16.28 0.98
N HIS A 197 8.29 17.11 1.82
CA HIS A 197 8.14 16.83 3.24
C HIS A 197 7.24 15.62 3.48
N ARG A 198 6.09 15.53 2.80
CA ARG A 198 5.20 14.35 2.89
C ARG A 198 5.88 13.07 2.42
N LYS A 199 6.61 13.13 1.31
CA LYS A 199 7.42 12.01 0.77
C LYS A 199 8.49 11.55 1.77
N TRP A 200 9.08 12.49 2.51
CA TRP A 200 10.07 12.18 3.53
C TRP A 200 9.45 11.66 4.84
N LEU A 201 8.23 12.09 5.20
CA LEU A 201 7.51 11.61 6.38
C LEU A 201 6.96 10.18 6.21
N ALA A 202 6.46 9.83 5.02
CA ALA A 202 5.76 8.56 4.79
C ALA A 202 6.58 7.33 5.23
N PRO A 203 7.86 7.17 4.84
CA PRO A 203 8.67 6.05 5.31
C PRO A 203 8.86 5.99 6.83
N LYS A 204 8.94 7.15 7.50
CA LYS A 204 9.13 7.23 8.96
C LYS A 204 7.86 6.82 9.71
N HIS A 205 6.72 7.32 9.25
CA HIS A 205 5.42 6.96 9.81
C HIS A 205 5.17 5.46 9.66
N CYS A 206 5.44 4.93 8.46
CA CYS A 206 5.30 3.51 8.14
C CYS A 206 6.21 2.65 9.03
N GLU A 207 7.50 2.99 9.14
CA GLU A 207 8.46 2.25 9.96
C GLU A 207 8.06 2.23 11.46
N TRP A 208 7.50 3.32 11.98
CA TRP A 208 7.03 3.37 13.36
C TRP A 208 5.75 2.54 13.58
N LEU A 209 4.80 2.58 12.63
CA LEU A 209 3.54 1.83 12.72
C LEU A 209 3.73 0.33 12.54
N ALA A 210 4.72 -0.09 11.73
CA ALA A 210 5.04 -1.49 11.46
C ALA A 210 6.21 -2.00 12.33
N ARG A 211 6.62 -1.26 13.37
CA ARG A 211 7.88 -1.51 14.11
C ARG A 211 8.02 -2.90 14.74
N ASN A 212 6.89 -3.55 15.05
CA ASN A 212 6.87 -4.89 15.63
C ASN A 212 6.54 -5.98 14.60
N ASP A 213 6.30 -5.61 13.33
CA ASP A 213 5.97 -6.55 12.27
C ASP A 213 7.24 -7.10 11.59
N LYS A 214 7.25 -8.40 11.31
CA LYS A 214 8.36 -9.09 10.64
C LYS A 214 8.64 -8.57 9.22
N GLU A 215 7.62 -8.10 8.50
CA GLU A 215 7.75 -7.59 7.14
C GLU A 215 8.49 -6.24 7.10
N LEU A 216 8.72 -5.59 8.25
CA LEU A 216 9.57 -4.41 8.32
C LEU A 216 11.01 -4.70 7.85
N SER A 217 11.47 -5.94 7.99
CA SER A 217 12.77 -6.37 7.45
C SER A 217 12.83 -6.24 5.92
N TYR A 218 11.73 -6.58 5.22
CA TYR A 218 11.59 -6.39 3.78
C TYR A 218 11.62 -4.89 3.43
N PHE A 219 10.86 -4.06 4.15
CA PHE A 219 10.86 -2.61 3.95
C PHE A 219 12.24 -1.96 4.10
N ARG A 220 12.99 -2.37 5.13
CA ARG A 220 14.35 -1.89 5.37
C ARG A 220 15.34 -2.36 4.31
N ARG A 221 15.14 -3.57 3.78
CA ARG A 221 15.96 -4.15 2.72
C ARG A 221 15.95 -3.30 1.46
N TYR A 222 14.83 -2.69 1.08
CA TYR A 222 14.68 -1.94 -0.18
C TYR A 222 14.63 -0.42 -0.01
N PRO A 223 15.76 0.27 0.30
CA PRO A 223 15.77 1.70 0.61
C PRO A 223 15.25 2.60 -0.52
N ARG A 224 15.36 2.15 -1.78
CA ARG A 224 14.87 2.89 -2.95
C ARG A 224 13.38 2.72 -3.24
N LYS A 225 12.75 1.70 -2.67
CA LYS A 225 11.33 1.39 -2.83
C LYS A 225 10.51 1.82 -1.60
N LYS A 226 11.15 2.48 -0.61
CA LYS A 226 10.51 2.87 0.65
C LYS A 226 9.33 3.81 0.47
N ASP A 227 9.33 4.65 -0.56
CA ASP A 227 8.21 5.56 -0.84
C ASP A 227 6.97 4.77 -1.26
N ASP A 228 7.07 3.96 -2.32
CA ASP A 228 5.96 3.16 -2.86
C ASP A 228 5.47 2.10 -1.83
N LEU A 229 6.40 1.49 -1.08
CA LEU A 229 6.08 0.57 0.01
C LEU A 229 5.34 1.27 1.15
N ALA A 230 5.81 2.44 1.60
CA ALA A 230 5.16 3.18 2.67
C ALA A 230 3.77 3.66 2.24
N ASP A 231 3.62 4.10 0.99
CA ASP A 231 2.36 4.59 0.46
C ASP A 231 1.29 3.48 0.39
N SER A 232 1.65 2.29 -0.08
CA SER A 232 0.75 1.12 -0.07
C SER A 232 0.34 0.71 1.36
N PHE A 233 1.29 0.69 2.32
CA PHE A 233 0.99 0.39 3.72
C PHE A 233 0.08 1.45 4.37
N LEU A 234 0.47 2.72 4.31
CA LEU A 234 -0.20 3.81 5.01
C LEU A 234 -1.63 4.04 4.48
N GLN A 235 -1.85 3.85 3.18
CA GLN A 235 -3.18 3.88 2.60
C GLN A 235 -4.08 2.76 3.18
N GLY A 236 -3.55 1.54 3.32
CA GLY A 236 -4.27 0.42 3.91
C GLY A 236 -4.55 0.62 5.40
N ALA A 237 -3.56 1.11 6.15
CA ALA A 237 -3.69 1.42 7.56
C ALA A 237 -4.77 2.51 7.81
N ASP A 238 -4.72 3.63 7.08
CA ASP A 238 -5.72 4.72 7.15
C ASP A 238 -7.13 4.20 6.85
N TYR A 239 -7.26 3.42 5.77
CA TYR A 239 -8.52 2.82 5.37
C TYR A 239 -9.11 1.90 6.45
N LEU A 240 -8.31 0.96 6.95
CA LEU A 240 -8.72 0.01 7.97
C LEU A 240 -9.07 0.71 9.30
N PHE A 241 -8.24 1.66 9.71
CA PHE A 241 -8.42 2.39 10.96
C PHE A 241 -9.76 3.13 11.00
N HIS A 242 -10.13 3.79 9.89
CA HIS A 242 -11.37 4.56 9.80
C HIS A 242 -12.61 3.68 9.54
N GLU A 243 -12.53 2.69 8.65
CA GLU A 243 -13.69 1.84 8.34
C GLU A 243 -14.03 0.91 9.52
N CYS A 244 -13.03 0.35 10.21
CA CYS A 244 -13.27 -0.47 11.39
C CYS A 244 -13.79 0.36 12.59
N ARG A 245 -13.34 1.61 12.75
CA ARG A 245 -13.90 2.53 13.76
C ARG A 245 -15.33 2.98 13.43
N ALA A 246 -15.66 3.18 12.14
CA ALA A 246 -17.01 3.52 11.71
C ALA A 246 -18.04 2.41 12.04
N VAL A 247 -17.65 1.14 11.90
CA VAL A 247 -18.50 -0.01 12.30
C VAL A 247 -18.79 0.00 13.81
N LYS A 248 -17.78 0.29 14.65
CA LYS A 248 -17.96 0.39 16.12
C LYS A 248 -18.91 1.54 16.52
N ARG A 249 -18.75 2.74 15.93
CA ARG A 249 -19.63 3.90 16.19
C ARG A 249 -21.08 3.62 15.77
N THR A 250 -21.28 2.93 14.66
CA THR A 250 -22.63 2.57 14.17
C THR A 250 -23.31 1.51 15.06
N LYS A 251 -22.55 0.52 15.54
CA LYS A 251 -23.05 -0.48 16.51
C LYS A 251 -23.39 0.15 17.87
N GLN A 252 -22.59 1.10 18.37
CA GLN A 252 -22.89 1.86 19.59
C GLN A 252 -24.12 2.75 19.44
N LYS A 253 -24.27 3.47 18.31
CA LYS A 253 -25.48 4.27 18.03
C LYS A 253 -26.77 3.44 17.96
N LYS A 254 -26.72 2.21 17.43
CA LYS A 254 -27.87 1.28 17.41
C LYS A 254 -28.25 0.76 18.81
N ARG A 255 -27.28 0.70 19.74
CA ARG A 255 -27.49 0.25 21.13
C ARG A 255 -27.89 1.37 22.09
N ALA A 256 -27.71 2.64 21.72
CA ALA A 256 -28.13 3.76 22.53
C ALA A 256 -29.66 3.86 22.57
N PRO A 257 -30.30 4.01 23.75
CA PRO A 257 -31.75 4.14 23.84
C PRO A 257 -32.21 5.38 23.08
N LYS A 258 -33.26 5.22 22.25
CA LYS A 258 -33.87 6.34 21.52
C LYS A 258 -34.33 7.38 22.53
N ARG A 259 -33.80 8.61 22.45
CA ARG A 259 -34.28 9.73 23.27
C ARG A 259 -35.79 9.89 23.08
N PRO A 260 -36.59 10.02 24.17
CA PRO A 260 -38.02 10.21 24.06
C PRO A 260 -38.32 11.46 23.22
N LYS A 261 -39.19 11.31 22.21
CA LYS A 261 -39.62 12.41 21.36
C LYS A 261 -40.27 13.48 22.25
N LYS A 262 -39.65 14.65 22.38
CA LYS A 262 -40.27 15.81 23.04
C LYS A 262 -41.60 16.11 22.33
N LYS A 263 -42.72 15.95 23.05
CA LYS A 263 -44.04 16.39 22.58
C LYS A 263 -43.95 17.87 22.21
N LYS A 264 -44.17 18.21 20.94
CA LYS A 264 -44.28 19.60 20.48
C LYS A 264 -45.41 20.27 21.26
N ARG A 265 -45.11 21.27 22.09
CA ARG A 265 -46.13 22.13 22.72
C ARG A 265 -46.86 22.89 21.60
N LYS A 266 -48.18 22.75 21.53
CA LYS A 266 -49.03 23.54 20.61
C LYS A 266 -48.90 25.03 20.97
N PRO A 267 -48.82 25.95 20.00
CA PRO A 267 -48.82 27.38 20.29
C PRO A 267 -50.16 27.81 20.89
N ARG A 268 -50.11 28.62 21.96
CA ARG A 268 -51.29 29.31 22.51
C ARG A 268 -51.80 30.31 21.48
N LYS A 269 -53.06 30.21 21.09
CA LYS A 269 -53.76 31.25 20.32
C LYS A 269 -53.78 32.53 21.16
N LYS A 270 -53.26 33.64 20.60
CA LYS A 270 -53.47 34.97 21.16
C LYS A 270 -54.88 35.41 20.77
N ASN A 271 -55.74 35.62 21.76
CA ASN A 271 -56.98 36.35 21.55
C ASN A 271 -56.64 37.83 21.54
N TYR A 272 -56.93 38.50 20.43
CA TYR A 272 -57.05 39.95 20.40
C TYR A 272 -58.49 40.30 20.78
N LYS A 273 -58.64 41.08 21.84
CA LYS A 273 -59.81 41.94 22.07
C LYS A 273 -59.35 43.37 21.78
#